data_AF-A0A2V5VAU5-F1
#
_entry.id   AF-A0A2V5VAU5-F1
#
_cell.length_a   1.000
_cell.length_b   1.000
_cell.length_c   1.000
_cell.angle_alpha   90.00
_cell.angle_beta   90.00
_cell.angle_gamma   90.00
#
_symmetry.space_group_name_H-M   'P 1'
#
loop_
_entity.id
_entity.type
_entity.pdbx_description
1 polymer ?
#
loop_
_entity_poly.entity_id
_entity_poly.type
_entity_poly.pdbx_seq_one_letter_code
_entity_poly.pdbx_strand_id
1 'polypeptide(L)'
;MTSHDVVALVRRKIEIKKVGHCGTLDPIATGLLLLTIGRGTKVQDLLMSEDKEYAGTLTLGITTSTQDRQGEIVNQREVLPLDESAIRAAFEKFRGDFYQLPPMVSAKKYGGVPLYKLARQGQVVEREPRLVHVYRYAINRIALPEIDFSILCSKGFYVRTYVHDIGEELGCGAHLKSLRRLKSGRFDVDQAISVSRIKTVSREHILSRILSLPEVSRMRGA
;
A
#
# COMPACT_ATOMS: atom_id res chain seq x y z
N MET A 1 -9.31 -9.82 4.18
CA MET A 1 -9.77 -9.82 2.77
C MET A 1 -8.62 -9.32 1.92
N THR A 2 -8.22 -10.06 0.90
CA THR A 2 -7.16 -9.67 -0.03
C THR A 2 -7.71 -8.82 -1.17
N SER A 3 -6.84 -8.15 -1.93
CA SER A 3 -7.24 -7.46 -3.17
C SER A 3 -7.88 -8.42 -4.20
N HIS A 4 -7.44 -9.69 -4.22
CA HIS A 4 -8.00 -10.72 -5.10
C HIS A 4 -9.41 -11.13 -4.67
N ASP A 5 -9.70 -11.15 -3.37
CA ASP A 5 -11.06 -11.43 -2.86
C ASP A 5 -12.05 -10.36 -3.32
N VAL A 6 -11.62 -9.09 -3.35
CA VAL A 6 -12.43 -7.97 -3.85
C VAL A 6 -12.70 -8.11 -5.35
N VAL A 7 -11.68 -8.46 -6.14
CA VAL A 7 -11.84 -8.78 -7.57
C VAL A 7 -12.85 -9.92 -7.77
N ALA A 8 -12.72 -11.01 -6.99
CA ALA A 8 -13.61 -12.15 -7.09
C ALA A 8 -15.07 -11.80 -6.72
N LEU A 9 -15.26 -10.98 -5.68
CA LEU A 9 -16.57 -10.46 -5.28
C LEU A 9 -17.22 -9.65 -6.41
N VAL A 10 -16.50 -8.67 -6.96
CA VAL A 10 -17.02 -7.79 -8.01
C VAL A 10 -17.31 -8.59 -9.28
N ARG A 11 -16.39 -9.46 -9.70
CA ARG A 11 -16.58 -10.36 -10.84
C ARG A 11 -17.88 -11.16 -10.75
N ARG A 12 -18.20 -11.71 -9.57
CA ARG A 12 -19.46 -12.44 -9.34
C ARG A 12 -20.66 -11.51 -9.38
N LYS A 13 -20.59 -10.33 -8.75
CA LYS A 13 -21.73 -9.40 -8.66
C LYS A 13 -22.13 -8.77 -9.99
N ILE A 14 -21.17 -8.51 -10.88
CA ILE A 14 -21.45 -7.88 -12.18
C ILE A 14 -21.52 -8.89 -13.34
N GLU A 15 -21.16 -10.15 -13.09
CA GLU A 15 -21.15 -11.25 -14.06
C GLU A 15 -20.23 -11.01 -15.26
N ILE A 16 -19.17 -10.23 -15.08
CA ILE A 16 -18.14 -9.98 -16.11
C ILE A 16 -16.88 -10.74 -15.76
N LYS A 17 -16.49 -11.72 -16.58
CA LYS A 17 -15.34 -12.60 -16.31
C LYS A 17 -14.01 -11.84 -16.14
N LYS A 18 -13.78 -10.81 -16.96
CA LYS A 18 -12.50 -10.11 -17.04
C LYS A 18 -12.48 -8.92 -16.07
N VAL A 19 -11.93 -9.13 -14.87
CA VAL A 19 -11.74 -8.11 -13.84
C VAL A 19 -10.32 -8.19 -13.30
N GLY A 20 -9.64 -7.04 -13.20
CA GLY A 20 -8.30 -6.88 -12.63
C GLY A 20 -8.27 -5.78 -11.57
N HIS A 21 -7.09 -5.52 -11.00
CA HIS A 21 -6.88 -4.42 -10.06
C HIS A 21 -5.58 -3.67 -10.35
N CYS A 22 -5.51 -2.38 -10.03
CA CYS A 22 -4.36 -1.52 -10.34
C CYS A 22 -3.48 -1.24 -9.13
N GLY A 23 -2.93 -2.31 -8.54
CA GLY A 23 -2.01 -2.23 -7.41
C GLY A 23 -2.59 -2.84 -6.14
N THR A 24 -1.91 -3.87 -5.65
CA THR A 24 -2.29 -4.64 -4.47
C THR A 24 -2.31 -3.76 -3.23
N LEU A 25 -3.35 -3.92 -2.41
CA LEU A 25 -3.35 -3.55 -1.00
C LEU A 25 -3.04 -4.79 -0.15
N ASP A 26 -2.14 -4.63 0.81
CA ASP A 26 -1.87 -5.64 1.82
C ASP A 26 -3.15 -5.94 2.64
N PRO A 27 -3.31 -7.15 3.20
CA PRO A 27 -4.54 -7.51 3.92
C PRO A 27 -4.87 -6.64 5.14
N ILE A 28 -3.87 -6.02 5.77
CA ILE A 28 -4.07 -5.05 6.85
C ILE A 28 -4.55 -3.69 6.37
N ALA A 29 -4.34 -3.38 5.09
CA ALA A 29 -4.57 -2.07 4.54
C ALA A 29 -6.04 -1.92 4.12
N THR A 30 -6.51 -0.68 4.19
CA THR A 30 -7.81 -0.26 3.67
C THR A 30 -7.64 0.80 2.59
N GLY A 31 -8.76 1.30 2.08
CA GLY A 31 -8.78 2.45 1.18
C GLY A 31 -8.98 2.07 -0.28
N LEU A 32 -8.52 2.94 -1.18
CA LEU A 32 -8.84 2.89 -2.60
C LEU A 32 -8.19 1.67 -3.27
N LEU A 33 -8.98 0.80 -3.88
CA LEU A 33 -8.54 -0.26 -4.78
C LEU A 33 -9.18 -0.04 -6.14
N LEU A 34 -8.40 0.45 -7.11
CA LEU A 34 -8.87 0.59 -8.48
C LEU A 34 -9.05 -0.79 -9.10
N LEU A 35 -10.23 -1.03 -9.67
CA LEU A 35 -10.57 -2.23 -10.42
C LEU A 35 -10.72 -1.90 -11.90
N THR A 36 -10.24 -2.79 -12.75
CA THR A 36 -10.43 -2.69 -14.20
C THR A 36 -11.38 -3.78 -14.66
N ILE A 37 -12.31 -3.45 -15.56
CA ILE A 37 -13.39 -4.35 -15.98
C ILE A 37 -13.42 -4.42 -17.50
N GLY A 38 -13.52 -5.62 -18.06
CA GLY A 38 -13.65 -5.85 -19.51
C GLY A 38 -12.51 -5.24 -20.32
N ARG A 39 -12.83 -4.32 -21.23
CA ARG A 39 -11.81 -3.59 -22.03
C ARG A 39 -10.94 -2.68 -21.17
N GLY A 40 -11.41 -2.25 -20.00
CA GLY A 40 -10.64 -1.43 -19.05
C GLY A 40 -9.37 -2.10 -18.55
N THR A 41 -9.26 -3.43 -18.59
CA THR A 41 -8.02 -4.11 -18.17
C THR A 41 -6.84 -3.79 -19.09
N LYS A 42 -7.07 -3.24 -20.29
CA LYS A 42 -6.00 -2.84 -21.21
C LYS A 42 -5.17 -1.67 -20.70
N VAL A 43 -5.72 -0.85 -19.80
CA VAL A 43 -5.02 0.30 -19.19
C VAL A 43 -4.52 0.00 -17.78
N GLN A 44 -4.51 -1.27 -17.37
CA GLN A 44 -4.17 -1.66 -16.00
C GLN A 44 -2.74 -1.22 -15.63
N ASP A 45 -1.75 -1.49 -16.47
CA ASP A 45 -0.34 -1.18 -16.20
C ASP A 45 -0.10 0.32 -16.08
N LEU A 46 -0.79 1.10 -16.91
CA LEU A 46 -0.78 2.55 -16.87
C LEU A 46 -1.28 3.07 -15.52
N LEU A 47 -2.44 2.60 -15.05
CA LEU A 47 -3.01 3.00 -13.75
C LEU A 47 -2.18 2.48 -12.56
N MET A 48 -1.56 1.30 -12.71
CA MET A 48 -0.62 0.75 -11.72
C MET A 48 0.63 1.61 -11.55
N SER A 49 1.01 2.35 -12.58
CA SER A 49 2.21 3.20 -12.58
C SER A 49 2.04 4.57 -11.94
N GLU A 50 0.81 4.98 -11.63
CA GLU A 50 0.52 6.27 -10.99
C GLU A 50 1.18 6.40 -9.60
N ASP A 51 1.31 7.61 -9.09
CA ASP A 51 1.71 7.83 -7.69
C ASP A 51 0.57 7.48 -6.72
N LYS A 52 0.90 7.23 -5.45
CA LYS A 52 -0.09 6.84 -4.43
C LYS A 52 0.05 7.68 -3.18
N GLU A 53 -1.10 8.03 -2.59
CA GLU A 53 -1.17 8.74 -1.32
C GLU A 53 -1.76 7.82 -0.25
N TYR A 54 -1.10 7.78 0.91
CA TYR A 54 -1.48 6.94 2.03
C TYR A 54 -1.54 7.75 3.33
N ALA A 55 -2.39 7.30 4.25
CA ALA A 55 -2.31 7.60 5.67
C ALA A 55 -2.03 6.30 6.43
N GLY A 56 -1.17 6.35 7.44
CA GLY A 56 -0.79 5.17 8.21
C GLY A 56 -0.37 5.49 9.63
N THR A 57 -0.25 4.43 10.42
CA THR A 57 0.26 4.47 11.78
C THR A 57 1.42 3.49 11.87
N LEU A 58 2.57 3.95 12.34
CA LEU A 58 3.66 3.08 12.76
C LEU A 58 3.67 2.89 14.27
N THR A 59 4.22 1.77 14.71
CA THR A 59 4.47 1.48 16.13
C THR A 59 5.95 1.18 16.32
N LEU A 60 6.61 1.98 17.15
CA LEU A 60 8.02 1.85 17.51
C LEU A 60 8.25 0.72 18.52
N GLY A 61 9.49 0.23 18.60
CA GLY A 61 9.95 -0.74 19.59
C GLY A 61 9.68 -2.20 19.25
N ILE A 62 8.96 -2.48 18.16
CA ILE A 62 8.66 -3.85 17.71
C ILE A 62 8.89 -3.94 16.21
N THR A 63 9.74 -4.87 15.78
CA THR A 63 9.85 -5.28 14.37
C THR A 63 9.23 -6.66 14.17
N THR A 64 8.64 -6.89 13.00
CA THR A 64 7.94 -8.12 12.67
C THR A 64 8.42 -8.71 11.35
N SER A 65 8.21 -10.02 11.16
CA SER A 65 8.67 -10.74 9.96
C SER A 65 8.05 -10.26 8.65
N THR A 66 6.88 -9.61 8.71
CA THR A 66 6.18 -9.03 7.56
C THR A 66 6.34 -7.51 7.45
N GLN A 67 7.03 -6.87 8.41
CA GLN A 67 7.12 -5.42 8.60
C GLN A 67 5.77 -4.73 8.84
N ASP A 68 4.75 -5.51 9.21
CA ASP A 68 3.44 -5.04 9.64
C ASP A 68 2.94 -5.85 10.84
N ARG A 69 1.81 -5.43 11.42
CA ARG A 69 1.24 -6.08 12.60
C ARG A 69 0.73 -7.53 12.41
N GLN A 70 0.77 -8.10 11.20
CA GLN A 70 0.39 -9.50 10.97
C GLN A 70 1.56 -10.48 11.12
N GLY A 71 2.79 -9.97 11.09
CA GLY A 71 3.99 -10.79 11.22
C GLY A 71 4.24 -11.21 12.67
N GLU A 72 5.06 -12.25 12.80
CA GLU A 72 5.61 -12.65 14.09
C GLU A 72 6.62 -11.60 14.55
N ILE A 73 6.68 -11.35 15.86
CA ILE A 73 7.67 -10.44 16.47
C ILE A 73 9.06 -11.03 16.24
N VAL A 74 9.96 -10.23 15.65
CA VAL A 74 11.35 -10.60 15.39
C VAL A 74 12.27 -9.95 16.42
N ASN A 75 12.04 -8.67 16.72
CA ASN A 75 12.74 -7.97 17.79
C ASN A 75 11.77 -7.11 18.59
N GLN A 76 12.08 -6.95 19.87
CA GLN A 76 11.43 -5.99 20.75
C GLN A 76 12.52 -5.20 21.48
N ARG A 77 12.44 -3.87 21.40
CA ARG A 77 13.38 -2.94 22.04
C ARG A 77 12.59 -1.90 22.82
N GLU A 78 13.21 -1.37 23.87
CA GLU A 78 12.63 -0.26 24.62
C GLU A 78 12.53 0.99 23.72
N VAL A 79 11.38 1.66 23.79
CA VAL A 79 11.20 2.97 23.15
C VAL A 79 11.57 4.02 24.19
N LEU A 80 12.84 4.42 24.18
CA LEU A 80 13.30 5.54 25.00
C LEU A 80 12.53 6.82 24.62
N PRO A 81 12.43 7.81 25.52
CA PRO A 81 11.90 9.12 25.16
C PRO A 81 12.63 9.67 23.93
N LEU A 82 11.87 9.93 22.86
CA LEU A 82 12.39 10.48 21.62
C LEU A 82 11.95 11.94 21.51
N ASP A 83 12.90 12.81 21.22
CA ASP A 83 12.60 14.19 20.87
C ASP A 83 11.85 14.25 19.54
N GLU A 84 10.86 15.13 19.45
CA GLU A 84 10.11 15.34 18.21
C GLU A 84 11.01 15.74 17.03
N SER A 85 12.10 16.45 17.29
CA SER A 85 13.11 16.80 16.28
C SER A 85 13.81 15.57 15.69
N ALA A 86 14.13 14.57 16.50
CA ALA A 86 14.73 13.32 16.06
C ALA A 86 13.77 12.52 15.16
N ILE A 87 12.50 12.45 15.56
CA ILE A 87 11.44 11.82 14.76
C ILE A 87 11.32 12.53 13.40
N ARG A 88 11.27 13.87 13.39
CA ARG A 88 11.17 14.67 12.16
C ARG A 88 12.38 14.47 11.25
N ALA A 89 13.59 14.43 11.81
CA ALA A 89 14.82 14.17 11.07
C ALA A 89 14.83 12.77 10.43
N ALA A 90 14.38 11.75 11.16
CA ALA A 90 14.27 10.39 10.63
C ALA A 90 13.33 10.32 9.43
N PHE A 91 12.17 10.99 9.47
CA PHE A 91 11.27 11.05 8.31
C PHE A 91 11.88 11.85 7.14
N GLU A 92 12.56 12.96 7.40
CA GLU A 92 13.14 13.82 6.34
C GLU A 92 14.26 13.10 5.57
N LYS A 93 15.02 12.21 6.23
CA LYS A 93 16.04 11.36 5.59
C LYS A 93 15.49 10.52 4.43
N PHE A 94 14.20 10.16 4.50
CA PHE A 94 13.52 9.36 3.48
C PHE A 94 12.58 10.18 2.60
N ARG A 95 12.85 11.49 2.47
CA ARG A 95 12.20 12.37 1.49
C ARG A 95 12.99 12.40 0.19
N GLY A 96 12.31 12.54 -0.94
CA GLY A 96 12.95 12.57 -2.25
C GLY A 96 13.35 11.17 -2.73
N ASP A 97 14.43 11.09 -3.50
CA ASP A 97 14.90 9.85 -4.13
C ASP A 97 15.78 9.03 -3.19
N PHE A 98 15.46 7.75 -3.04
CA PHE A 98 16.30 6.79 -2.33
C PHE A 98 16.00 5.36 -2.77
N TYR A 99 16.83 4.41 -2.32
CA TYR A 99 16.67 3.00 -2.64
C TYR A 99 15.95 2.26 -1.50
N GLN A 100 14.85 1.58 -1.82
CA GLN A 100 14.18 0.65 -0.91
C GLN A 100 14.51 -0.79 -1.27
N LEU A 101 14.85 -1.60 -0.26
CA LEU A 101 14.88 -3.05 -0.40
C LEU A 101 13.45 -3.60 -0.28
N PRO A 102 12.85 -4.17 -1.35
CA PRO A 102 11.48 -4.69 -1.26
C PRO A 102 11.37 -5.79 -0.18
N PRO A 103 10.26 -5.89 0.56
CA PRO A 103 10.11 -6.91 1.59
C PRO A 103 9.96 -8.31 0.98
N MET A 104 10.37 -9.34 1.72
CA MET A 104 10.17 -10.75 1.33
C MET A 104 8.68 -11.07 1.14
N VAL A 105 7.81 -10.50 1.97
CA VAL A 105 6.36 -10.67 1.85
C VAL A 105 5.80 -9.62 0.90
N SER A 106 6.02 -9.80 -0.40
CA SER A 106 5.52 -8.92 -1.47
C SER A 106 5.05 -9.68 -2.72
N ALA A 107 4.30 -8.99 -3.59
CA ALA A 107 3.82 -9.54 -4.85
C ALA A 107 4.86 -9.51 -5.99
N LYS A 108 6.06 -8.95 -5.75
CA LYS A 108 7.18 -8.99 -6.71
C LYS A 108 7.50 -10.44 -7.05
N LYS A 109 7.89 -10.71 -8.29
CA LYS A 109 8.25 -12.06 -8.74
C LYS A 109 9.77 -12.23 -8.77
N TYR A 110 10.25 -13.40 -8.36
CA TYR A 110 11.61 -13.90 -8.54
C TYR A 110 11.53 -15.24 -9.27
N GLY A 111 12.22 -15.36 -10.41
CA GLY A 111 12.10 -16.55 -11.27
C GLY A 111 10.65 -16.89 -11.68
N GLY A 112 9.79 -15.87 -11.84
CA GLY A 112 8.36 -16.05 -12.16
C GLY A 112 7.44 -16.34 -10.97
N VAL A 113 7.98 -16.62 -9.77
CA VAL A 113 7.22 -16.93 -8.55
C VAL A 113 7.11 -15.70 -7.65
N PRO A 114 5.91 -15.34 -7.14
CA PRO A 114 5.76 -14.23 -6.19
C PRO A 114 6.52 -14.46 -4.88
N LEU A 115 7.21 -13.42 -4.36
CA LEU A 115 8.05 -13.49 -3.16
C LEU A 115 7.28 -13.94 -1.91
N TYR A 116 6.01 -13.53 -1.75
CA TYR A 116 5.20 -13.98 -0.62
C TYR A 116 5.01 -15.51 -0.59
N LYS A 117 5.07 -16.21 -1.74
CA LYS A 117 4.98 -17.68 -1.76
C LYS A 117 6.28 -18.31 -1.25
N LEU A 118 7.42 -17.76 -1.65
CA LEU A 118 8.74 -18.21 -1.20
C LEU A 118 8.92 -17.96 0.31
N ALA A 119 8.49 -16.78 0.80
CA ALA A 119 8.55 -16.44 2.22
C ALA A 119 7.74 -17.42 3.09
N ARG A 120 6.55 -17.86 2.62
CA ARG A 120 5.74 -18.88 3.31
C ARG A 120 6.39 -20.26 3.35
N GLN A 121 7.34 -20.53 2.46
CA GLN A 121 8.14 -21.75 2.43
C GLN A 121 9.43 -21.61 3.25
N GLY A 122 9.61 -20.50 3.98
CA GLY A 122 10.83 -20.19 4.72
C GLY A 122 12.02 -19.84 3.82
N GLN A 123 11.81 -19.66 2.52
CA GLN A 123 12.88 -19.33 1.59
C GLN A 123 13.11 -17.82 1.55
N VAL A 124 14.36 -17.43 1.81
CA VAL A 124 14.82 -16.04 1.65
C VAL A 124 15.57 -15.95 0.32
N VAL A 125 15.23 -14.93 -0.47
CA VAL A 125 15.93 -14.63 -1.72
C VAL A 125 16.55 -13.25 -1.67
N GLU A 126 17.69 -13.12 -2.35
CA GLU A 126 18.31 -11.83 -2.59
C GLU A 126 17.38 -10.96 -3.44
N ARG A 127 17.27 -9.69 -3.07
CA ARG A 127 16.37 -8.72 -3.71
C ARG A 127 17.19 -7.48 -4.00
N GLU A 128 17.17 -7.05 -5.24
CA GLU A 128 17.79 -5.77 -5.58
C GLU A 128 16.98 -4.60 -5.01
N PRO A 129 17.65 -3.60 -4.38
CA PRO A 129 17.05 -2.34 -4.03
C PRO A 129 16.45 -1.64 -5.26
N ARG A 130 15.41 -0.84 -5.06
CA ARG A 130 14.72 -0.12 -6.12
C ARG A 130 14.65 1.36 -5.79
N LEU A 131 14.94 2.19 -6.78
CA LEU A 131 14.73 3.62 -6.70
C LEU A 131 13.24 3.90 -6.49
N VAL A 132 12.95 4.65 -5.43
CA VAL A 132 11.62 5.15 -5.09
C VAL A 132 11.72 6.63 -4.75
N HIS A 133 10.59 7.31 -4.76
CA HIS A 133 10.52 8.74 -4.47
C HIS A 133 9.40 9.04 -3.48
N VAL A 134 9.70 9.88 -2.49
CA VAL A 134 8.71 10.46 -1.57
C VAL A 134 8.57 11.95 -1.89
N TYR A 135 7.44 12.30 -2.53
CA TYR A 135 7.17 13.67 -2.97
C TYR A 135 6.88 14.59 -1.79
N ARG A 136 6.08 14.10 -0.84
CA ARG A 136 5.76 14.79 0.42
C ARG A 136 5.34 13.78 1.47
N TYR A 137 5.53 14.16 2.72
CA TYR A 137 4.97 13.47 3.87
C TYR A 137 4.50 14.48 4.90
N ALA A 138 3.72 14.03 5.88
CA ALA A 138 3.37 14.77 7.07
C ALA A 138 3.37 13.84 8.28
N ILE A 139 3.84 14.33 9.42
CA ILE A 139 3.61 13.69 10.71
C ILE A 139 2.33 14.31 11.28
N ASN A 140 1.29 13.49 11.37
CA ASN A 140 -0.05 13.94 11.77
C ASN A 140 -0.24 13.91 13.29
N ARG A 141 0.40 12.98 13.99
CA ARG A 141 0.36 12.85 15.45
C ARG A 141 1.57 12.07 15.94
N ILE A 142 2.14 12.52 17.06
CA ILE A 142 3.16 11.79 17.82
C ILE A 142 2.54 11.44 19.18
N ALA A 143 2.33 10.15 19.42
CA ALA A 143 1.82 9.64 20.68
C ALA A 143 2.48 8.29 20.95
N LEU A 144 3.73 8.35 21.39
CA LEU A 144 4.62 7.19 21.48
C LEU A 144 3.96 6.01 22.25
N PRO A 145 4.15 4.77 21.78
CA PRO A 145 5.04 4.36 20.69
C PRO A 145 4.44 4.54 19.28
N GLU A 146 3.28 5.20 19.13
CA GLU A 146 2.58 5.34 17.86
C GLU A 146 2.78 6.71 17.21
N ILE A 147 3.00 6.70 15.90
CA ILE A 147 3.13 7.90 15.08
C ILE A 147 2.21 7.76 13.87
N ASP A 148 1.30 8.71 13.73
CA ASP A 148 0.41 8.80 12.58
C ASP A 148 1.06 9.68 11.51
N PHE A 149 1.04 9.23 10.26
CA PHE A 149 1.68 9.93 9.15
C PHE A 149 0.86 9.83 7.86
N SER A 150 1.13 10.76 6.95
CA SER A 150 0.61 10.76 5.58
C SER A 150 1.77 10.86 4.60
N ILE A 151 1.65 10.20 3.45
CA ILE A 151 2.75 10.14 2.47
C ILE A 151 2.22 10.06 1.04
N LEU A 152 2.80 10.88 0.14
CA LEU A 152 2.68 10.74 -1.30
C LEU A 152 3.99 10.19 -1.85
N CYS A 153 3.92 9.02 -2.48
CA CYS A 153 5.08 8.30 -2.96
C CYS A 153 4.88 7.76 -4.38
N SER A 154 6.00 7.48 -5.04
CA SER A 154 6.01 6.91 -6.39
C SER A 154 5.56 5.44 -6.43
N LYS A 155 5.37 4.91 -7.64
CA LYS A 155 5.03 3.50 -7.85
C LYS A 155 6.11 2.57 -7.27
N GLY A 156 5.67 1.41 -6.76
CA GLY A 156 6.59 0.39 -6.25
C GLY A 156 7.17 0.68 -4.87
N PHE A 157 6.80 1.81 -4.25
CA PHE A 157 7.11 2.13 -2.86
C PHE A 157 6.41 1.19 -1.88
N TYR A 158 7.14 0.70 -0.88
CA TYR A 158 6.62 -0.16 0.17
C TYR A 158 6.55 0.62 1.49
N VAL A 159 5.33 1.01 1.90
CA VAL A 159 5.12 1.75 3.16
C VAL A 159 5.56 0.95 4.38
N ARG A 160 5.47 -0.39 4.33
CA ARG A 160 6.00 -1.29 5.37
C ARG A 160 7.51 -1.15 5.55
N THR A 161 8.25 -1.12 4.46
CA THR A 161 9.70 -0.93 4.46
C THR A 161 10.07 0.48 4.91
N TYR A 162 9.35 1.50 4.45
CA TYR A 162 9.52 2.88 4.92
C TYR A 162 9.40 3.00 6.44
N VAL A 163 8.35 2.41 7.02
CA VAL A 163 8.15 2.41 8.48
C VAL A 163 9.25 1.66 9.20
N HIS A 164 9.61 0.47 8.70
CA HIS A 164 10.71 -0.32 9.26
C HIS A 164 12.02 0.47 9.28
N ASP A 165 12.39 1.10 8.16
CA ASP A 165 13.64 1.83 8.02
C ASP A 165 13.67 3.10 8.88
N ILE A 166 12.53 3.80 9.06
CA ILE A 166 12.41 4.88 10.05
C ILE A 166 12.62 4.36 11.47
N GLY A 167 12.07 3.19 11.80
CA GLY A 167 12.27 2.56 13.11
C GLY A 167 13.72 2.22 13.38
N GLU A 168 14.42 1.68 12.38
CA GLU A 168 15.87 1.39 12.46
C GLU A 168 16.69 2.69 12.58
N GLU A 169 16.32 3.75 11.87
CA GLU A 169 16.96 5.07 12.01
C GLU A 169 16.81 5.63 13.44
N LEU A 170 15.66 5.41 14.06
CA LEU A 170 15.38 5.78 15.46
C LEU A 170 15.96 4.79 16.48
N GLY A 171 16.64 3.73 16.03
CA GLY A 171 17.34 2.74 16.86
C GLY A 171 16.45 1.71 17.58
N CYS A 172 15.14 1.94 17.68
CA CYS A 172 14.20 1.06 18.39
C CYS A 172 13.44 0.08 17.48
N GLY A 173 13.56 0.23 16.15
CA GLY A 173 12.80 -0.56 15.18
C GLY A 173 11.33 -0.18 15.16
N ALA A 174 10.62 -0.57 14.10
CA ALA A 174 9.19 -0.30 13.96
C ALA A 174 8.50 -1.30 13.03
N HIS A 175 7.17 -1.35 13.13
CA HIS A 175 6.32 -2.00 12.15
C HIS A 175 5.10 -1.14 11.82
N LEU A 176 4.50 -1.41 10.66
CA LEU A 176 3.28 -0.75 10.22
C LEU A 176 2.06 -1.35 10.94
N LYS A 177 1.41 -0.54 11.79
CA LYS A 177 0.19 -0.92 12.50
C LYS A 177 -1.05 -0.80 11.61
N SER A 178 -1.19 0.33 10.92
CA SER A 178 -2.37 0.62 10.11
C SER A 178 -1.98 1.33 8.81
N LEU A 179 -2.75 1.09 7.74
CA LEU A 179 -2.53 1.74 6.46
C LEU A 179 -3.84 1.92 5.70
N ARG A 180 -4.03 3.10 5.12
CA ARG A 180 -5.15 3.43 4.25
C ARG A 180 -4.63 4.14 3.00
N ARG A 181 -4.88 3.58 1.82
CA ARG A 181 -4.63 4.29 0.55
C ARG A 181 -5.74 5.29 0.29
N LEU A 182 -5.40 6.57 0.31
CA LEU A 182 -6.32 7.67 0.07
C LEU A 182 -6.48 7.93 -1.43
N LYS A 183 -5.36 7.90 -2.18
CA LYS A 183 -5.38 8.16 -3.63
C LYS A 183 -4.49 7.20 -4.42
N SER A 184 -4.84 7.09 -5.70
CA SER A 184 -4.00 6.46 -6.72
C SER A 184 -4.10 7.31 -7.98
N GLY A 185 -3.04 8.04 -8.31
CA GLY A 185 -3.06 9.07 -9.35
C GLY A 185 -4.14 10.12 -9.04
N ARG A 186 -5.06 10.31 -10.00
CA ARG A 186 -6.16 11.29 -9.90
C ARG A 186 -7.44 10.73 -9.28
N PHE A 187 -7.40 9.49 -8.79
CA PHE A 187 -8.55 8.84 -8.17
C PHE A 187 -8.47 8.92 -6.65
N ASP A 188 -9.59 9.32 -6.03
CA ASP A 188 -9.72 9.50 -4.59
C ASP A 188 -10.64 8.43 -3.97
N VAL A 189 -10.29 7.97 -2.77
CA VAL A 189 -11.08 7.02 -1.97
C VAL A 189 -12.49 7.53 -1.66
N ASP A 190 -12.68 8.84 -1.58
CA ASP A 190 -14.00 9.45 -1.31
C ASP A 190 -14.98 9.23 -2.47
N GLN A 191 -14.47 8.97 -3.68
CA GLN A 191 -15.27 8.58 -4.84
C GLN A 191 -15.47 7.06 -4.94
N ALA A 192 -14.90 6.27 -4.04
CA ALA A 192 -15.01 4.82 -4.10
C ALA A 192 -16.36 4.30 -3.57
N ILE A 193 -16.79 3.14 -4.08
CA ILE A 193 -17.87 2.35 -3.47
C ILE A 193 -17.26 1.33 -2.50
N SER A 194 -17.79 1.26 -1.28
CA SER A 194 -17.28 0.33 -0.27
C SER A 194 -17.63 -1.13 -0.60
N VAL A 195 -16.81 -2.06 -0.12
CA VAL A 195 -17.08 -3.50 -0.24
C VAL A 195 -18.41 -3.89 0.41
N SER A 196 -18.77 -3.26 1.53
CA SER A 196 -20.06 -3.49 2.21
C SER A 196 -21.24 -3.07 1.33
N ARG A 197 -21.12 -1.94 0.61
CA ARG A 197 -22.13 -1.51 -0.36
C ARG A 197 -22.19 -2.45 -1.56
N ILE A 198 -21.06 -2.84 -2.16
CA ILE A 198 -21.02 -3.79 -3.29
C ILE A 198 -21.77 -5.09 -2.98
N LYS A 199 -21.73 -5.57 -1.74
CA LYS A 199 -22.44 -6.80 -1.34
C LYS A 199 -23.97 -6.66 -1.38
N THR A 200 -24.49 -5.45 -1.15
CA THR A 200 -25.91 -5.19 -0.89
C THR A 200 -26.63 -4.49 -2.05
N VAL A 201 -25.94 -3.65 -2.82
CA VAL A 201 -26.55 -2.94 -3.97
C VAL A 201 -26.80 -3.85 -5.17
N SER A 202 -27.66 -3.40 -6.08
CA SER A 202 -27.94 -4.11 -7.33
C SER A 202 -26.74 -4.06 -8.29
N ARG A 203 -26.74 -4.98 -9.26
CA ARG A 203 -25.73 -5.02 -10.33
C ARG A 203 -25.71 -3.71 -11.12
N GLU A 204 -26.88 -3.17 -11.44
CA GLU A 204 -27.06 -1.95 -12.22
C GLU A 204 -26.43 -0.75 -11.50
N HIS A 205 -26.58 -0.67 -10.18
CA HIS A 205 -25.94 0.38 -9.38
C HIS A 205 -24.41 0.27 -9.38
N ILE A 206 -23.86 -0.95 -9.37
CA ILE A 206 -22.40 -1.13 -9.49
C ILE A 206 -21.94 -0.70 -10.88
N LEU A 207 -22.66 -1.10 -11.93
CA LEU A 207 -22.34 -0.76 -13.31
C LEU A 207 -22.39 0.75 -13.56
N SER A 208 -23.34 1.48 -12.97
CA SER A 208 -23.45 2.94 -13.09
C SER A 208 -22.32 3.72 -12.41
N ARG A 209 -21.49 3.05 -11.59
CA ARG A 209 -20.31 3.63 -10.94
C ARG A 209 -19.02 3.36 -11.71
N ILE A 210 -19.07 2.57 -12.79
CA ILE A 210 -17.89 2.28 -13.61
C ILE A 210 -17.58 3.48 -14.49
N LEU A 211 -16.35 3.96 -14.42
CA LEU A 211 -15.83 4.98 -15.32
C LEU A 211 -15.49 4.38 -16.68
N SER A 212 -15.92 5.04 -17.75
CA SER A 212 -15.54 4.72 -19.12
C SER A 212 -14.08 5.07 -19.39
N LEU A 213 -13.49 4.46 -20.42
CA LEU A 213 -12.12 4.77 -20.83
C LEU A 213 -11.91 6.25 -21.20
N PRO A 214 -12.83 6.93 -21.92
CA PRO A 214 -12.72 8.37 -22.16
C PRO A 214 -12.72 9.21 -20.87
N GLU A 215 -13.53 8.86 -19.87
CA GLU A 215 -13.52 9.54 -18.58
C GLU A 215 -12.19 9.36 -17.86
N VAL A 216 -11.66 8.12 -17.83
CA VAL A 216 -10.34 7.81 -17.26
C VAL A 216 -9.23 8.59 -17.98
N SER A 217 -9.28 8.72 -19.31
CA SER A 217 -8.30 9.51 -20.07
C SER A 217 -8.32 10.99 -19.66
N ARG A 218 -9.51 11.60 -19.67
CA ARG A 218 -9.71 13.00 -19.26
C ARG A 218 -9.24 13.26 -17.84
N MET A 219 -9.58 12.38 -16.90
CA MET A 219 -9.15 12.50 -15.50
C MET A 219 -7.63 12.47 -15.36
N ARG A 220 -6.94 11.71 -16.21
CA ARG A 220 -5.48 11.62 -16.21
C ARG A 220 -4.80 12.76 -16.97
N GLY A 221 -5.55 13.63 -17.65
CA GLY A 221 -5.02 14.72 -18.47
C GLY A 221 -4.39 14.23 -19.79
N ALA A 222 -4.91 13.13 -20.35
CA ALA A 222 -4.48 12.55 -21.61
C ALA A 222 -5.60 12.61 -22.67
#